data_AF-A0A0A2KMV6-F1
#
_entry.id   AF-A0A0A2KMV6-F1
#
_cell.length_a   1.000
_cell.length_b   1.000
_cell.length_c   1.000
_cell.angle_alpha   90.00
_cell.angle_beta   90.00
_cell.angle_gamma   90.00
#
_symmetry.space_group_name_H-M   'P 1'
#
loop_
_entity.id
_entity.type
_entity.pdbx_description
1 polymer ?
#
loop_
_entity_poly.entity_id
_entity_poly.type
_entity_poly.pdbx_seq_one_letter_code
_entity_poly.pdbx_strand_id
1 'polypeptide(L)'
;MYEAYQDQLPPGVNLATFASVGEQLIKLSHSQFPSASLVRSISIDVDAVYRIAVALADLQKGHYVYQWALTSCAKANSRRALVELVNRYIDTEGVDIYRNTECIAKVKDLALKDEFPHAIMLYAKLLIWRGENAEAARLLEQRILPYIQPTRKHPGLWEDIKLSNNFDSPWRMYAVAVEQEQGLAGIQRATHRAALEFHDPTAMADYAISALETEAPNKYEVYESYMSAAAVGGHTPACLHIANFYYRTFQGEFATEAERNAKKREEANAARNALLQRFEPIANWVYTLFNQPMDHMAYRMLAMEWYELAFDKGSSEAGYILAMLFREEGDMEKSREVYNLTAQKGLPTTVPKKGLVEMRDKWEDQTFQPGLPPKLLRLS
;
A
#
# COMPACT_ATOMS: atom_id res chain seq x y z
N MET A 1 8.32 22.32 -15.05
CA MET A 1 8.84 21.75 -13.79
C MET A 1 8.27 22.49 -12.58
N TYR A 2 8.60 23.77 -12.35
CA TYR A 2 8.06 24.54 -11.21
C TYR A 2 6.54 24.40 -11.04
N GLU A 3 5.77 24.62 -12.11
CA GLU A 3 4.29 24.51 -12.10
C GLU A 3 3.81 23.10 -11.70
N ALA A 4 4.53 22.04 -12.08
CA ALA A 4 4.17 20.67 -11.76
C ALA A 4 4.41 20.30 -10.29
N TYR A 5 5.29 21.04 -9.60
CA TYR A 5 5.65 20.80 -8.18
C TYR A 5 5.19 21.93 -7.26
N GLN A 6 4.45 22.91 -7.76
CA GLN A 6 4.07 24.09 -6.97
C GLN A 6 3.38 23.72 -5.66
N ASP A 7 2.49 22.72 -5.69
CA ASP A 7 1.76 22.21 -4.51
C ASP A 7 2.65 21.44 -3.52
N GLN A 8 3.86 21.06 -3.94
CA GLN A 8 4.85 20.35 -3.14
C GLN A 8 5.96 21.29 -2.62
N LEU A 9 6.02 22.54 -3.06
CA LEU A 9 7.04 23.46 -2.60
C LEU A 9 6.59 24.18 -1.30
N PRO A 10 7.54 24.62 -0.45
CA PRO A 10 7.18 25.43 0.72
C PRO A 10 6.45 26.72 0.32
N PRO A 11 5.51 27.21 1.16
CA PRO A 11 4.91 28.52 0.98
C PRO A 11 6.00 29.59 0.88
N GLY A 12 5.97 30.41 -0.18
CA GLY A 12 6.94 31.49 -0.41
C GLY A 12 8.05 31.16 -1.42
N VAL A 13 8.17 29.91 -1.89
CA VAL A 13 9.08 29.57 -3.00
C VAL A 13 8.43 29.95 -4.33
N ASN A 14 8.86 31.07 -4.91
CA ASN A 14 8.46 31.49 -6.25
C ASN A 14 9.38 30.86 -7.33
N LEU A 15 9.01 31.02 -8.61
CA LEU A 15 9.76 30.49 -9.74
C LEU A 15 11.23 30.93 -9.75
N ALA A 16 11.52 32.19 -9.40
CA ALA A 16 12.88 32.73 -9.39
C ALA A 16 13.73 32.08 -8.28
N THR A 17 13.16 31.92 -7.08
CA THR A 17 13.81 31.20 -5.97
C THR A 17 14.05 29.73 -6.35
N PHE A 18 13.05 29.06 -6.94
CA PHE A 18 13.17 27.68 -7.39
C PHE A 18 14.31 27.52 -8.39
N ALA A 19 14.35 28.37 -9.42
CA ALA A 19 15.39 28.33 -10.46
C ALA A 19 16.79 28.61 -9.87
N SER A 20 16.92 29.63 -9.03
CA SER A 20 18.20 30.00 -8.42
C SER A 20 18.75 28.91 -7.49
N VAL A 21 17.91 28.34 -6.63
CA VAL A 21 18.31 27.24 -5.75
C VAL A 21 18.64 26.00 -6.57
N GLY A 22 17.83 25.68 -7.58
CA GLY A 22 18.07 24.52 -8.44
C GLY A 22 19.35 24.59 -9.24
N GLU A 23 19.67 25.76 -9.81
CA GLU A 23 20.94 25.99 -10.52
C GLU A 23 22.14 25.79 -9.59
N GLN A 24 22.08 26.34 -8.37
CA GLN A 24 23.14 26.20 -7.38
C GLN A 24 23.32 24.74 -6.94
N LEU A 25 22.23 24.01 -6.72
CA LEU A 25 22.26 22.58 -6.39
C LEU A 25 22.96 21.77 -7.49
N ILE A 26 22.59 22.00 -8.75
CA ILE A 26 23.21 21.31 -9.91
C ILE A 26 24.70 21.65 -9.99
N LYS A 27 25.07 22.93 -9.85
CA LYS A 27 26.48 23.36 -9.94
C LYS A 27 27.34 22.76 -8.83
N LEU A 28 26.85 22.81 -7.59
CA LEU A 28 27.60 22.32 -6.43
C LEU A 28 27.70 20.80 -6.40
N SER A 29 26.64 20.08 -6.83
CA SER A 29 26.66 18.62 -6.85
C SER A 29 27.70 18.05 -7.82
N HIS A 30 28.06 18.77 -8.88
CA HIS A 30 29.08 18.35 -9.84
C HIS A 30 30.51 18.73 -9.45
N SER A 31 30.68 19.68 -8.52
CA SER A 31 31.98 20.30 -8.26
C SER A 31 32.52 20.07 -6.84
N GLN A 32 31.66 19.73 -5.89
CA GLN A 32 32.02 19.64 -4.47
C GLN A 32 31.39 18.43 -3.79
N PHE A 33 32.01 17.95 -2.71
CA PHE A 33 31.42 16.93 -1.86
C PHE A 33 30.27 17.49 -0.99
N PRO A 34 29.28 16.66 -0.61
CA PRO A 34 28.17 17.08 0.25
C PRO A 34 28.63 17.67 1.59
N SER A 35 28.14 18.87 1.93
CA SER A 35 28.50 19.58 3.16
C SER A 35 27.35 20.43 3.69
N ALA A 36 27.27 20.53 5.03
CA ALA A 36 26.33 21.42 5.70
C ALA A 36 26.58 22.90 5.38
N SER A 37 27.85 23.32 5.23
CA SER A 37 28.18 24.72 4.92
C SER A 37 27.75 25.10 3.50
N LEU A 38 27.92 24.19 2.53
CA LEU A 38 27.58 24.42 1.14
C LEU A 38 26.07 24.53 0.93
N VAL A 39 25.27 23.68 1.57
CA VAL A 39 23.82 23.82 1.45
C VAL A 39 23.31 25.10 2.12
N ARG A 40 23.92 25.50 3.25
CA ARG A 40 23.60 26.77 3.93
C ARG A 40 24.00 28.00 3.13
N SER A 41 24.99 27.90 2.23
CA SER A 41 25.30 28.99 1.31
C SER A 41 24.27 29.14 0.18
N ILE A 42 23.50 28.08 -0.13
CA ILE A 42 22.40 28.15 -1.09
C ILE A 42 21.20 28.84 -0.45
N SER A 43 20.80 28.41 0.75
CA SER A 43 19.71 29.00 1.53
C SER A 43 19.84 28.68 3.01
N ILE A 44 19.35 29.59 3.86
CA ILE A 44 19.20 29.36 5.30
C ILE A 44 18.10 28.30 5.56
N ASP A 45 17.05 28.29 4.73
CA ASP A 45 15.99 27.29 4.80
C ASP A 45 16.43 26.01 4.06
N VAL A 46 17.10 25.14 4.81
CA VAL A 46 17.59 23.86 4.30
C VAL A 46 16.48 22.87 3.98
N ASP A 47 15.31 23.00 4.60
CA ASP A 47 14.15 22.17 4.29
C ASP A 47 13.59 22.55 2.92
N ALA A 48 13.50 23.85 2.59
CA ALA A 48 13.13 24.31 1.25
C ALA A 48 14.08 23.80 0.17
N VAL A 49 15.39 23.86 0.42
CA VAL A 49 16.41 23.34 -0.51
C VAL A 49 16.22 21.85 -0.76
N TYR A 50 15.99 21.06 0.30
CA TYR A 50 15.72 19.64 0.17
C TYR A 50 14.43 19.35 -0.64
N ARG A 51 13.34 20.10 -0.41
CA ARG A 51 12.10 19.94 -1.20
C ARG A 51 12.30 20.28 -2.68
N ILE A 52 13.07 21.32 -2.99
CA ILE A 52 13.44 21.65 -4.38
C ILE A 52 14.28 20.53 -4.98
N ALA A 53 15.23 19.96 -4.23
CA ALA A 53 16.05 18.85 -4.71
C ALA A 53 15.24 17.59 -5.02
N VAL A 54 14.15 17.32 -4.28
CA VAL A 54 13.20 16.23 -4.61
C VAL A 54 12.55 16.48 -5.98
N ALA A 55 12.10 17.70 -6.27
CA ALA A 55 11.54 18.03 -7.59
C ALA A 55 12.56 17.89 -8.73
N LEU A 56 13.84 18.16 -8.46
CA LEU A 56 14.91 18.01 -9.45
C LEU A 56 15.29 16.55 -9.72
N ALA A 57 14.87 15.60 -8.86
CA ALA A 57 15.20 14.18 -9.03
C ALA A 57 14.66 13.62 -10.36
N ASP A 58 13.56 14.18 -10.87
CA ASP A 58 12.89 13.77 -12.11
C ASP A 58 13.60 14.25 -13.38
N LEU A 59 14.65 15.08 -13.25
CA LEU A 59 15.52 15.44 -14.38
C LEU A 59 16.38 14.25 -14.82
N GLN A 60 16.82 14.29 -16.09
CA GLN A 60 17.86 13.37 -16.55
C GLN A 60 19.12 13.55 -15.70
N LYS A 61 19.55 12.48 -15.01
CA LYS A 61 20.65 12.48 -14.00
C LYS A 61 20.35 13.29 -12.72
N GLY A 62 19.09 13.70 -12.51
CA GLY A 62 18.65 14.43 -11.33
C GLY A 62 18.83 13.67 -10.03
N HIS A 63 18.84 12.33 -10.09
CA HIS A 63 19.08 11.48 -8.92
C HIS A 63 20.45 11.74 -8.26
N TYR A 64 21.51 12.11 -8.99
CA TYR A 64 22.79 12.46 -8.38
C TYR A 64 22.72 13.79 -7.60
N VAL A 65 22.02 14.78 -8.14
CA VAL A 65 21.76 16.07 -7.48
C VAL A 65 20.97 15.81 -6.20
N TYR A 66 19.94 14.97 -6.28
CA TYR A 66 19.14 14.55 -5.15
C TYR A 66 19.97 13.89 -4.05
N GLN A 67 20.83 12.91 -4.37
CA GLN A 67 21.68 12.25 -3.36
C GLN A 67 22.65 13.23 -2.68
N TRP A 68 23.22 14.16 -3.46
CA TRP A 68 24.09 15.19 -2.93
C TRP A 68 23.33 16.12 -1.97
N ALA A 69 22.12 16.53 -2.35
CA ALA A 69 21.27 17.40 -1.56
C ALA A 69 20.78 16.72 -0.29
N LEU A 70 20.28 15.48 -0.36
CA LEU A 70 19.87 14.67 0.78
C LEU A 70 20.98 14.62 1.83
N THR A 71 22.20 14.27 1.41
CA THR A 71 23.35 14.18 2.30
C THR A 71 23.73 15.53 2.92
N SER A 72 23.75 16.59 2.11
CA SER A 72 24.11 17.94 2.58
C SER A 72 23.06 18.52 3.54
N CYS A 73 21.78 18.36 3.22
CA CYS A 73 20.66 18.82 4.05
C CYS A 73 20.59 18.05 5.38
N ALA A 74 20.81 16.73 5.37
CA ALA A 74 20.90 15.93 6.59
C ALA A 74 22.06 16.40 7.49
N LYS A 75 23.25 16.64 6.91
CA LYS A 75 24.39 17.23 7.64
C LYS A 75 24.08 18.63 8.19
N ALA A 76 23.20 19.38 7.52
CA ALA A 76 22.73 20.69 7.96
C ALA A 76 21.57 20.64 8.97
N ASN A 77 21.15 19.43 9.40
CA ASN A 77 20.04 19.15 10.32
C ASN A 77 18.63 19.42 9.74
N SER A 78 18.44 19.30 8.43
CA SER A 78 17.08 19.15 7.88
C SER A 78 16.45 17.87 8.42
N ARG A 79 15.30 18.01 9.11
CA ARG A 79 14.69 16.90 9.87
C ARG A 79 14.31 15.73 8.97
N ARG A 80 13.63 16.02 7.86
CA ARG A 80 13.16 14.99 6.93
C ARG A 80 14.29 14.36 6.13
N ALA A 81 15.25 15.16 5.66
CA ALA A 81 16.43 14.66 4.96
C ALA A 81 17.27 13.74 5.85
N LEU A 82 17.40 14.09 7.14
CA LEU A 82 18.10 13.24 8.12
C LEU A 82 17.40 11.90 8.31
N VAL A 83 16.07 11.90 8.51
CA VAL A 83 15.28 10.67 8.65
C VAL A 83 15.42 9.79 7.42
N GLU A 84 15.28 10.34 6.22
CA GLU A 84 15.41 9.56 5.00
C GLU A 84 16.82 8.98 4.81
N LEU A 85 17.86 9.79 5.06
CA LEU A 85 19.24 9.34 4.95
C LEU A 85 19.53 8.19 5.91
N VAL A 86 19.07 8.28 7.16
CA VAL A 86 19.27 7.22 8.15
C VAL A 86 18.45 5.97 7.80
N ASN A 87 17.22 6.11 7.31
CA ASN A 87 16.44 4.95 6.87
C ASN A 87 17.17 4.18 5.77
N ARG A 88 17.69 4.88 4.75
CA ARG A 88 18.48 4.25 3.68
C ARG A 88 19.74 3.58 4.20
N TYR A 89 20.42 4.20 5.17
CA TYR A 89 21.61 3.63 5.79
C TYR A 89 21.31 2.31 6.50
N ILE A 90 20.25 2.24 7.31
CA ILE A 90 19.91 1.01 8.05
C ILE A 90 19.36 -0.09 7.14
N ASP A 91 18.73 0.26 6.01
CA ASP A 91 18.26 -0.72 5.00
C ASP A 91 19.42 -1.28 4.14
N THR A 92 20.64 -0.76 4.28
CA THR A 92 21.81 -1.24 3.52
C THR A 92 22.36 -2.54 4.12
N GLU A 93 22.56 -3.54 3.29
CA GLU A 93 23.09 -4.85 3.70
C GLU A 93 24.46 -4.73 4.39
N GLY A 94 24.65 -5.47 5.49
CA GLY A 94 25.91 -5.50 6.25
C GLY A 94 26.13 -4.32 7.20
N VAL A 95 25.16 -3.40 7.34
CA VAL A 95 25.22 -2.32 8.32
C VAL A 95 24.95 -2.82 9.73
N ASP A 96 25.80 -2.41 10.68
CA ASP A 96 25.59 -2.65 12.11
C ASP A 96 24.58 -1.66 12.69
N ILE A 97 23.34 -2.12 12.83
CA ILE A 97 22.22 -1.35 13.39
C ILE A 97 22.37 -1.06 14.89
N TYR A 98 23.27 -1.74 15.61
CA TYR A 98 23.52 -1.48 17.04
C TYR A 98 24.50 -0.33 17.25
N ARG A 99 25.28 0.02 16.22
CA ARG A 99 26.19 1.15 16.27
C ARG A 99 25.43 2.47 16.34
N ASN A 100 25.55 3.16 17.47
CA ASN A 100 24.91 4.47 17.66
C ASN A 100 25.73 5.58 16.99
N THR A 101 25.48 5.83 15.70
CA THR A 101 26.11 6.94 14.96
C THR A 101 25.52 8.29 15.37
N GLU A 102 26.22 9.39 15.07
CA GLU A 102 25.72 10.75 15.33
C GLU A 102 24.35 10.99 14.67
N CYS A 103 24.15 10.49 13.45
CA CYS A 103 22.87 10.63 12.75
C CYS A 103 21.73 9.86 13.43
N ILE A 104 22.00 8.65 13.95
CA ILE A 104 21.01 7.88 14.71
C ILE A 104 20.67 8.58 16.02
N ALA A 105 21.67 9.12 16.73
CA ALA A 105 21.45 9.91 17.94
C ALA A 105 20.57 11.14 17.67
N LYS A 106 20.79 11.84 16.56
CA LYS A 106 19.93 12.96 16.13
C LYS A 106 18.52 12.52 15.78
N VAL A 107 18.32 11.39 15.11
CA VAL A 107 16.98 10.84 14.85
C VAL A 107 16.26 10.52 16.17
N LYS A 108 16.96 9.92 17.13
CA LYS A 108 16.42 9.67 18.48
C LYS A 108 16.00 10.97 19.16
N ASP A 109 16.83 12.00 19.09
CA ASP A 109 16.49 13.32 19.65
C ASP A 109 15.26 13.92 18.96
N LEU A 110 15.17 13.87 17.63
CA LEU A 110 14.00 14.31 16.89
C LEU A 110 12.73 13.52 17.26
N ALA A 111 12.87 12.23 17.54
CA ALA A 111 11.75 11.38 17.93
C ALA A 111 11.25 11.68 19.35
N LEU A 112 12.16 11.80 20.31
CA LEU A 112 11.83 11.86 21.73
C LEU A 112 11.65 13.28 22.27
N LYS A 113 12.37 14.27 21.74
CA LYS A 113 12.33 15.67 22.20
C LYS A 113 11.43 16.53 21.33
N ASP A 114 11.60 16.45 20.01
CA ASP A 114 10.87 17.29 19.06
C ASP A 114 9.54 16.66 18.62
N GLU A 115 9.30 15.41 19.02
CA GLU A 115 8.11 14.61 18.70
C GLU A 115 7.81 14.57 17.19
N PHE A 116 8.86 14.54 16.36
CA PHE A 116 8.71 14.58 14.90
C PHE A 116 8.23 13.21 14.37
N PRO A 117 7.03 13.11 13.76
CA PRO A 117 6.41 11.81 13.46
C PRO A 117 7.27 10.87 12.61
N HIS A 118 7.93 11.38 11.56
CA HIS A 118 8.81 10.56 10.72
C HIS A 118 10.03 10.03 11.49
N ALA A 119 10.57 10.80 12.43
CA ALA A 119 11.67 10.34 13.27
C ALA A 119 11.20 9.31 14.30
N ILE A 120 9.99 9.48 14.86
CA ILE A 120 9.37 8.49 15.74
C ILE A 120 9.18 7.17 15.01
N MET A 121 8.63 7.19 13.79
CA MET A 121 8.47 6.00 12.95
C MET A 121 9.81 5.30 12.71
N LEU A 122 10.84 6.04 12.28
CA LEU A 122 12.17 5.47 12.05
C LEU A 122 12.82 4.91 13.35
N TYR A 123 12.69 5.64 14.47
CA TYR A 123 13.24 5.20 15.74
C TYR A 123 12.52 3.95 16.26
N ALA A 124 11.19 3.86 16.11
CA ALA A 124 10.44 2.66 16.42
C ALA A 124 10.88 1.46 15.55
N LYS A 125 11.10 1.65 14.24
CA LYS A 125 11.65 0.61 13.35
C LYS A 125 13.00 0.11 13.87
N LEU A 126 13.89 1.02 14.27
CA LEU A 126 15.20 0.68 14.81
C LEU A 126 15.11 -0.10 16.13
N LEU A 127 14.20 0.30 17.04
CA LEU A 127 13.95 -0.41 18.29
C LEU A 127 13.45 -1.83 18.04
N ILE A 128 12.50 -2.02 17.12
CA ILE A 128 11.99 -3.34 16.73
C ILE A 128 13.14 -4.23 16.23
N TRP A 129 13.98 -3.70 15.34
CA TRP A 129 15.12 -4.44 14.79
C TRP A 129 16.19 -4.81 15.83
N ARG A 130 16.34 -4.01 16.88
CA ARG A 130 17.22 -4.29 18.02
C ARG A 130 16.60 -5.23 19.05
N GLY A 131 15.33 -5.62 18.88
CA GLY A 131 14.58 -6.42 19.84
C GLY A 131 14.03 -5.63 21.02
N GLU A 132 14.11 -4.29 21.00
CA GLU A 132 13.59 -3.38 22.02
C GLU A 132 12.08 -3.12 21.82
N ASN A 133 11.32 -4.21 21.61
CA ASN A 133 9.93 -4.19 21.15
C ASN A 133 8.96 -3.49 22.12
N ALA A 134 9.18 -3.64 23.42
CA ALA A 134 8.37 -2.98 24.44
C ALA A 134 8.47 -1.44 24.39
N GLU A 135 9.67 -0.91 24.11
CA GLU A 135 9.88 0.53 23.94
C GLU A 135 9.24 1.00 22.63
N ALA A 136 9.41 0.24 21.55
CA ALA A 136 8.79 0.55 20.26
C ALA A 136 7.25 0.59 20.34
N ALA A 137 6.63 -0.41 20.97
CA ALA A 137 5.19 -0.49 21.12
C ALA A 137 4.64 0.71 21.90
N ARG A 138 5.27 1.04 23.04
CA ARG A 138 4.90 2.20 23.87
C ARG A 138 5.04 3.51 23.11
N LEU A 139 6.13 3.67 22.38
CA LEU A 139 6.41 4.87 21.59
C LEU A 139 5.34 5.07 20.50
N LEU A 140 5.04 4.01 19.73
CA LEU A 140 4.02 4.06 18.69
C LEU A 140 2.63 4.33 19.27
N GLU A 141 2.24 3.62 20.33
CA GLU A 141 0.93 3.75 20.97
C GLU A 141 0.68 5.12 21.57
N GLN A 142 1.70 5.72 22.20
CA GLN A 142 1.54 7.01 22.87
C GLN A 142 1.69 8.20 21.92
N ARG A 143 2.53 8.07 20.87
CA ARG A 143 2.98 9.23 20.08
C ARG A 143 2.56 9.21 18.62
N ILE A 144 2.19 8.07 18.06
CA ILE A 144 1.78 7.97 16.65
C ILE A 144 0.29 7.63 16.54
N LEU A 145 -0.15 6.51 17.13
CA LEU A 145 -1.51 6.01 16.97
C LEU A 145 -2.61 7.04 17.34
N PRO A 146 -2.47 7.90 18.38
CA PRO A 146 -3.50 8.89 18.73
C PRO A 146 -3.72 9.96 17.66
N TYR A 147 -2.74 10.18 16.78
CA TYR A 147 -2.82 11.18 15.72
C TYR A 147 -3.25 10.60 14.37
N ILE A 148 -3.40 9.27 14.28
CA ILE A 148 -3.91 8.62 13.07
C ILE A 148 -5.40 8.87 13.02
N GLN A 149 -5.84 9.60 12.01
CA GLN A 149 -7.25 9.82 11.73
C GLN A 149 -7.70 8.90 10.59
N PRO A 150 -8.92 8.33 10.65
CA PRO A 150 -9.51 7.64 9.51
C PRO A 150 -9.76 8.66 8.39
N THR A 151 -8.86 8.74 7.42
CA THR A 151 -8.99 9.63 6.26
C THR A 151 -8.99 8.84 4.96
N ARG A 152 -9.92 9.18 4.06
CA ARG A 152 -9.95 8.66 2.68
C ARG A 152 -8.96 9.37 1.75
N LYS A 153 -8.42 10.50 2.19
CA LYS A 153 -7.44 11.27 1.41
C LYS A 153 -6.05 10.79 1.77
N HIS A 154 -5.30 10.36 0.77
CA HIS A 154 -3.86 10.17 0.94
C HIS A 154 -3.23 11.49 1.40
N PRO A 155 -2.41 11.46 2.46
CA PRO A 155 -1.70 12.65 2.90
C PRO A 155 -0.78 13.13 1.77
N GLY A 156 -0.58 14.44 1.67
CA GLY A 156 0.39 15.01 0.74
C GLY A 156 1.80 14.48 1.05
N LEU A 157 2.70 14.52 0.06
CA LEU A 157 4.06 13.99 0.18
C LEU A 157 4.74 14.37 1.51
N TRP A 158 4.61 15.63 1.93
CA TRP A 158 5.27 16.16 3.11
C TRP A 158 4.59 15.83 4.45
N GLU A 159 3.31 15.46 4.41
CA GLU A 159 2.50 15.08 5.56
C GLU A 159 2.46 13.55 5.76
N ASP A 160 2.80 12.78 4.72
CA ASP A 160 2.82 11.32 4.78
C ASP A 160 3.90 10.82 5.75
N ILE A 161 3.46 10.34 6.92
CA ILE A 161 4.33 9.77 7.97
C ILE A 161 5.04 8.49 7.52
N LYS A 162 4.54 7.80 6.47
CA LYS A 162 5.14 6.58 5.92
C LYS A 162 6.27 6.86 4.94
N LEU A 163 6.56 8.14 4.66
CA LEU A 163 7.64 8.58 3.79
C LEU A 163 7.59 7.88 2.42
N SER A 164 6.42 7.90 1.76
CA SER A 164 6.18 7.25 0.46
C SER A 164 6.36 5.72 0.49
N ASN A 165 5.81 5.06 1.52
CA ASN A 165 5.93 3.62 1.79
C ASN A 165 7.34 3.11 2.12
N ASN A 166 8.26 4.00 2.51
CA ASN A 166 9.55 3.58 3.08
C ASN A 166 9.40 3.03 4.51
N PHE A 167 8.29 3.33 5.18
CA PHE A 167 7.88 2.70 6.43
C PHE A 167 6.62 1.86 6.21
N ASP A 168 6.52 0.76 6.95
CA ASP A 168 5.28 0.01 7.12
C ASP A 168 4.19 0.91 7.74
N SER A 169 2.93 0.48 7.62
CA SER A 169 1.83 1.13 8.34
C SER A 169 2.16 1.19 9.84
N PRO A 170 1.90 2.31 10.53
CA PRO A 170 2.12 2.41 11.98
C PRO A 170 1.45 1.28 12.77
N TRP A 171 0.29 0.82 12.31
CA TRP A 171 -0.42 -0.30 12.90
C TRP A 171 0.30 -1.62 12.73
N ARG A 172 0.93 -1.85 11.58
CA ARG A 172 1.75 -3.04 11.33
C ARG A 172 3.01 -3.02 12.17
N MET A 173 3.69 -1.88 12.27
CA MET A 173 4.84 -1.72 13.15
C MET A 173 4.46 -1.96 14.63
N TYR A 174 3.31 -1.44 15.05
CA TYR A 174 2.78 -1.67 16.39
C TYR A 174 2.45 -3.16 16.62
N ALA A 175 1.82 -3.83 15.65
CA ALA A 175 1.51 -5.25 15.71
C ALA A 175 2.77 -6.12 15.88
N VAL A 176 3.83 -5.84 15.11
CA VAL A 176 5.13 -6.52 15.24
C VAL A 176 5.77 -6.23 16.60
N ALA A 177 5.71 -4.98 17.07
CA ALA A 177 6.26 -4.61 18.36
C ALA A 177 5.55 -5.30 19.55
N VAL A 178 4.23 -5.54 19.46
CA VAL A 178 3.51 -6.25 20.55
C VAL A 178 3.62 -7.77 20.45
N GLU A 179 4.06 -8.33 19.32
CA GLU A 179 4.16 -9.77 19.10
C GLU A 179 5.03 -10.45 20.15
N GLN A 180 6.19 -9.89 20.48
CA GLN A 180 7.12 -10.55 21.41
C GLN A 180 6.55 -10.75 22.82
N GLU A 181 5.73 -9.82 23.31
CA GLU A 181 5.15 -9.90 24.65
C GLU A 181 3.78 -10.58 24.66
N GLN A 182 2.97 -10.34 23.63
CA GLN A 182 1.56 -10.72 23.59
C GLN A 182 1.26 -11.85 22.61
N GLY A 183 2.27 -12.32 21.87
CA GLY A 183 2.15 -13.35 20.85
C GLY A 183 1.18 -12.99 19.73
N LEU A 184 0.66 -14.02 19.07
CA LEU A 184 -0.33 -13.90 18.00
C LEU A 184 -1.59 -13.13 18.43
N ALA A 185 -2.00 -13.27 19.70
CA ALA A 185 -3.17 -12.58 20.21
C ALA A 185 -2.97 -11.05 20.26
N GLY A 186 -1.73 -10.58 20.50
CA GLY A 186 -1.38 -9.16 20.41
C GLY A 186 -1.48 -8.63 18.99
N ILE A 187 -0.91 -9.35 18.03
CA ILE A 187 -1.00 -9.03 16.60
C ILE A 187 -2.46 -8.94 16.19
N GLN A 188 -3.27 -9.96 16.49
CA GLN A 188 -4.68 -9.99 16.10
C GLN A 188 -5.46 -8.81 16.70
N ARG A 189 -5.25 -8.46 17.98
CA ARG A 189 -5.89 -7.28 18.58
C ARG A 189 -5.49 -5.99 17.88
N ALA A 190 -4.19 -5.81 17.60
CA ALA A 190 -3.70 -4.62 16.91
C ALA A 190 -4.27 -4.52 15.47
N THR A 191 -4.25 -5.63 14.72
CA THR A 191 -4.81 -5.71 13.36
C THR A 191 -6.31 -5.47 13.36
N HIS A 192 -7.06 -6.08 14.28
CA HIS A 192 -8.51 -5.86 14.38
C HIS A 192 -8.82 -4.40 14.69
N ARG A 193 -8.11 -3.79 15.64
CA ARG A 193 -8.29 -2.37 15.97
C ARG A 193 -8.02 -1.48 14.75
N ALA A 194 -6.91 -1.75 14.05
CA ALA A 194 -6.54 -1.02 12.84
C ALA A 194 -7.57 -1.15 11.71
N ALA A 195 -8.14 -2.34 11.51
CA ALA A 195 -9.15 -2.60 10.50
C ALA A 195 -10.52 -1.98 10.83
N LEU A 196 -10.98 -2.19 12.06
CA LEU A 196 -12.33 -1.85 12.51
C LEU A 196 -12.49 -0.37 12.87
N GLU A 197 -11.51 0.22 13.56
CA GLU A 197 -11.61 1.60 14.07
C GLU A 197 -10.94 2.61 13.12
N PHE A 198 -9.81 2.23 12.51
CA PHE A 198 -8.97 3.16 11.73
C PHE A 198 -9.05 2.95 10.23
N HIS A 199 -9.68 1.87 9.79
CA HIS A 199 -9.87 1.56 8.39
C HIS A 199 -8.54 1.49 7.61
N ASP A 200 -7.47 0.98 8.24
CA ASP A 200 -6.18 0.77 7.57
C ASP A 200 -6.30 -0.31 6.48
N PRO A 201 -5.98 -0.01 5.20
CA PRO A 201 -6.22 -0.93 4.09
C PRO A 201 -5.51 -2.28 4.22
N THR A 202 -4.29 -2.31 4.77
CA THR A 202 -3.55 -3.56 4.96
C THR A 202 -4.19 -4.37 6.08
N ALA A 203 -4.51 -3.73 7.22
CA ALA A 203 -5.16 -4.40 8.33
C ALA A 203 -6.56 -4.92 7.97
N MET A 204 -7.32 -4.20 7.14
CA MET A 204 -8.60 -4.68 6.62
C MET A 204 -8.46 -5.96 5.81
N ALA A 205 -7.44 -6.06 4.96
CA ALA A 205 -7.18 -7.27 4.18
C ALA A 205 -6.79 -8.43 5.09
N ASP A 206 -5.91 -8.20 6.07
CA ASP A 206 -5.52 -9.21 7.06
C ASP A 206 -6.72 -9.68 7.90
N TYR A 207 -7.58 -8.74 8.31
CA TYR A 207 -8.82 -9.03 9.05
C TYR A 207 -9.80 -9.86 8.20
N ALA A 208 -10.00 -9.49 6.94
CA ALA A 208 -10.82 -10.25 5.99
C ALA A 208 -10.32 -11.69 5.86
N ILE A 209 -9.02 -11.89 5.65
CA ILE A 209 -8.39 -13.21 5.56
C ILE A 209 -8.63 -14.01 6.85
N SER A 210 -8.40 -13.41 8.01
CA SER A 210 -8.60 -14.07 9.31
C SER A 210 -10.05 -14.52 9.53
N ALA A 211 -11.02 -13.80 8.97
CA ALA A 211 -12.42 -14.18 9.08
C ALA A 211 -12.71 -15.52 8.36
N LEU A 212 -12.01 -15.82 7.27
CA LEU A 212 -12.16 -17.09 6.54
C LEU A 212 -11.69 -18.30 7.36
N GLU A 213 -10.76 -18.10 8.29
CA GLU A 213 -10.26 -19.14 9.20
C GLU A 213 -11.25 -19.45 10.33
N THR A 214 -12.26 -18.59 10.54
CA THR A 214 -13.30 -18.81 11.53
C THR A 214 -14.46 -19.64 10.99
N GLU A 215 -15.21 -20.28 11.88
CA GLU A 215 -16.49 -20.94 11.56
C GLU A 215 -17.68 -19.98 11.67
N ALA A 216 -17.45 -18.66 11.60
CA ALA A 216 -18.51 -17.68 11.68
C ALA A 216 -19.45 -17.81 10.46
N PRO A 217 -20.77 -17.80 10.66
CA PRO A 217 -21.74 -17.97 9.56
C PRO A 217 -21.70 -16.84 8.54
N ASN A 218 -21.17 -15.67 8.91
CA ASN A 218 -21.05 -14.48 8.06
C ASN A 218 -19.63 -14.23 7.53
N LYS A 219 -18.75 -15.24 7.56
CA LYS A 219 -17.32 -15.07 7.22
C LYS A 219 -17.08 -14.56 5.80
N TYR A 220 -17.91 -14.97 4.84
CA TYR A 220 -17.78 -14.55 3.44
C TYR A 220 -18.25 -13.10 3.23
N GLU A 221 -19.27 -12.65 3.97
CA GLU A 221 -19.71 -11.26 3.95
C GLU A 221 -18.68 -10.34 4.60
N VAL A 222 -18.07 -10.77 5.70
CA VAL A 222 -16.95 -10.05 6.33
C VAL A 222 -15.77 -9.97 5.36
N TYR A 223 -15.41 -11.09 4.73
CA TYR A 223 -14.33 -11.13 3.74
C TYR A 223 -14.60 -10.15 2.59
N GLU A 224 -15.74 -10.26 1.92
CA GLU A 224 -16.11 -9.44 0.77
C GLU A 224 -16.11 -7.95 1.12
N SER A 225 -16.71 -7.57 2.25
CA SER A 225 -16.80 -6.18 2.70
C SER A 225 -15.43 -5.56 2.97
N TYR A 226 -14.61 -6.23 3.80
CA TYR A 226 -13.32 -5.68 4.20
C TYR A 226 -12.26 -5.79 3.10
N MET A 227 -12.29 -6.86 2.30
CA MET A 227 -11.35 -7.00 1.17
C MET A 227 -11.66 -5.98 0.07
N SER A 228 -12.94 -5.73 -0.24
CA SER A 228 -13.33 -4.67 -1.17
C SER A 228 -12.92 -3.29 -0.67
N ALA A 229 -13.15 -3.01 0.63
CA ALA A 229 -12.74 -1.75 1.24
C ALA A 229 -11.21 -1.56 1.25
N ALA A 230 -10.44 -2.63 1.52
CA ALA A 230 -8.99 -2.62 1.42
C ALA A 230 -8.51 -2.31 -0.01
N ALA A 231 -9.13 -2.93 -1.00
CA ALA A 231 -8.81 -2.74 -2.41
C ALA A 231 -9.07 -1.29 -2.87
N VAL A 232 -10.24 -0.73 -2.51
CA VAL A 232 -10.57 0.69 -2.74
C VAL A 232 -9.62 1.62 -1.96
N GLY A 233 -9.21 1.21 -0.75
CA GLY A 233 -8.22 1.90 0.07
C GLY A 233 -6.79 1.87 -0.47
N GLY A 234 -6.57 1.24 -1.63
CA GLY A 234 -5.28 1.23 -2.32
C GLY A 234 -4.40 0.02 -2.01
N HIS A 235 -4.87 -0.96 -1.25
CA HIS A 235 -4.13 -2.20 -1.02
C HIS A 235 -4.14 -3.07 -2.28
N THR A 236 -3.03 -3.08 -3.02
CA THR A 236 -2.92 -3.78 -4.31
C THR A 236 -3.23 -5.29 -4.22
N PRO A 237 -2.69 -6.06 -3.27
CA PRO A 237 -3.03 -7.49 -3.15
C PRO A 237 -4.52 -7.75 -2.91
N ALA A 238 -5.23 -6.84 -2.23
CA ALA A 238 -6.66 -7.00 -2.01
C ALA A 238 -7.48 -7.02 -3.30
N CYS A 239 -7.03 -6.32 -4.35
CA CYS A 239 -7.69 -6.33 -5.66
C CYS A 239 -7.67 -7.74 -6.27
N LEU A 240 -6.53 -8.44 -6.20
CA LEU A 240 -6.40 -9.81 -6.67
C LEU A 240 -7.25 -10.78 -5.84
N HIS A 241 -7.22 -10.63 -4.52
CA HIS A 241 -7.95 -11.49 -3.59
C HIS A 241 -9.46 -11.37 -3.75
N ILE A 242 -9.99 -10.16 -3.89
CA ILE A 242 -11.42 -9.95 -4.12
C ILE A 242 -11.84 -10.45 -5.53
N ALA A 243 -11.00 -10.29 -6.55
CA ALA A 243 -11.24 -10.85 -7.88
C ALA A 243 -11.33 -12.38 -7.83
N ASN A 244 -10.40 -13.03 -7.12
CA ASN A 244 -10.41 -14.49 -6.92
C ASN A 244 -11.66 -14.95 -6.19
N PHE A 245 -12.13 -14.20 -5.18
CA PHE A 245 -13.37 -14.51 -4.46
C PHE A 245 -14.58 -14.46 -5.39
N TYR A 246 -14.70 -13.42 -6.21
CA TYR A 246 -15.80 -13.30 -7.17
C TYR A 246 -15.73 -14.37 -8.27
N TYR A 247 -14.54 -14.68 -8.79
CA TYR A 247 -14.38 -15.73 -9.78
C TYR A 247 -14.79 -17.11 -9.23
N ARG A 248 -14.40 -17.43 -7.99
CA ARG A 248 -14.79 -18.68 -7.33
C ARG A 248 -16.28 -18.73 -6.97
N THR A 249 -16.88 -17.57 -6.68
CA THR A 249 -18.34 -17.43 -6.53
C THR A 249 -19.05 -17.72 -7.86
N PHE A 250 -18.55 -17.18 -8.98
CA PHE A 250 -19.05 -17.53 -10.32
C PHE A 250 -18.95 -19.04 -10.61
N GLN A 251 -17.85 -19.69 -10.24
CA GLN A 251 -17.68 -21.13 -10.38
C GLN A 251 -18.60 -21.97 -9.47
N GLY A 252 -19.37 -21.34 -8.57
CA GLY A 252 -20.31 -22.01 -7.67
C GLY A 252 -19.66 -22.57 -6.40
N GLU A 253 -18.42 -22.19 -6.10
CA GLU A 253 -17.74 -22.61 -4.86
C GLU A 253 -18.27 -21.88 -3.62
N PHE A 254 -18.69 -20.63 -3.80
CA PHE A 254 -19.32 -19.83 -2.76
C PHE A 254 -20.74 -19.47 -3.18
N ALA A 255 -21.66 -19.43 -2.20
CA ALA A 255 -23.01 -18.94 -2.41
C ALA A 255 -22.98 -17.44 -2.75
N THR A 256 -23.87 -16.99 -3.64
CA THR A 256 -24.04 -15.58 -4.00
C THR A 256 -24.52 -14.73 -2.83
N GLU A 257 -24.37 -13.41 -2.90
CA GLU A 257 -24.90 -12.50 -1.87
C GLU A 257 -26.41 -12.70 -1.65
N ALA A 258 -27.17 -12.92 -2.73
CA ALA A 258 -28.60 -13.16 -2.67
C ALA A 258 -28.95 -14.44 -1.89
N GLU A 259 -28.21 -15.52 -2.12
CA GLU A 259 -28.38 -16.80 -1.42
C GLU A 259 -27.97 -16.71 0.06
N ARG A 260 -26.84 -16.06 0.35
CA ARG A 260 -26.37 -15.86 1.73
C ARG A 260 -27.33 -14.99 2.54
N ASN A 261 -27.87 -13.94 1.92
CA ASN A 261 -28.81 -13.02 2.55
C ASN A 261 -30.28 -13.47 2.43
N ALA A 262 -30.60 -14.60 1.81
CA ALA A 262 -31.98 -15.06 1.62
C ALA A 262 -32.73 -15.16 2.94
N LYS A 263 -32.12 -15.81 3.95
CA LYS A 263 -32.70 -15.98 5.29
C LYS A 263 -32.89 -14.64 6.02
N LYS A 264 -31.91 -13.73 5.94
CA LYS A 264 -32.01 -12.37 6.50
C LYS A 264 -33.09 -11.55 5.79
N ARG A 265 -33.27 -11.71 4.48
CA ARG A 265 -34.33 -11.04 3.70
C ARG A 265 -35.70 -11.60 4.04
N GLU A 266 -35.84 -12.90 4.28
CA GLU A 266 -37.07 -13.52 4.80
C GLU A 266 -37.42 -13.00 6.19
N GLU A 267 -36.45 -12.96 7.11
CA GLU A 267 -36.61 -12.43 8.46
C GLU A 267 -36.88 -10.92 8.47
N ALA A 268 -36.20 -10.14 7.62
CA ALA A 268 -36.42 -8.70 7.47
C ALA A 268 -37.74 -8.37 6.78
N ASN A 269 -38.21 -9.20 5.84
CA ASN A 269 -39.53 -9.08 5.25
C ASN A 269 -40.65 -9.48 6.23
N ALA A 270 -40.38 -10.44 7.13
CA ALA A 270 -41.27 -10.75 8.25
C ALA A 270 -41.31 -9.60 9.29
N ALA A 271 -40.17 -8.96 9.56
CA ALA A 271 -40.06 -7.81 10.46
C ALA A 271 -40.57 -6.48 9.85
N ARG A 272 -40.57 -6.35 8.52
CA ARG A 272 -41.12 -5.19 7.78
C ARG A 272 -42.63 -5.00 7.92
N ASN A 273 -43.35 -5.97 8.48
CA ASN A 273 -44.75 -5.79 8.88
C ASN A 273 -44.92 -5.05 10.23
N ALA A 274 -43.85 -4.61 10.91
CA ALA A 274 -43.97 -4.10 12.27
C ALA A 274 -43.49 -2.66 12.53
N LEU A 275 -42.55 -2.05 11.80
CA LEU A 275 -42.26 -0.62 12.00
C LEU A 275 -41.36 -0.02 10.90
N LEU A 276 -41.72 1.19 10.45
CA LEU A 276 -40.97 2.00 9.50
C LEU A 276 -39.70 2.59 10.13
N GLN A 277 -38.66 2.62 9.29
CA GLN A 277 -37.24 2.92 9.49
C GLN A 277 -36.88 4.19 10.28
N ARG A 278 -35.68 4.17 10.90
CA ARG A 278 -34.74 5.31 10.81
C ARG A 278 -33.27 4.95 11.07
N PHE A 279 -32.42 5.44 10.15
CA PHE A 279 -30.95 5.57 10.11
C PHE A 279 -30.09 4.32 9.98
N GLU A 280 -29.10 4.37 9.06
CA GLU A 280 -27.74 3.79 9.13
C GLU A 280 -26.85 4.35 7.97
N PRO A 281 -25.51 4.34 8.11
CA PRO A 281 -24.57 5.23 7.40
C PRO A 281 -23.74 4.57 6.27
N ILE A 282 -23.15 5.42 5.40
CA ILE A 282 -22.00 5.34 4.44
C ILE A 282 -21.66 4.04 3.67
N ALA A 283 -22.09 2.85 4.09
CA ALA A 283 -22.05 1.62 3.29
C ALA A 283 -22.79 1.78 1.93
N ASN A 284 -23.62 2.82 1.82
CA ASN A 284 -24.49 3.08 0.68
C ASN A 284 -23.80 3.22 -0.68
N TRP A 285 -22.53 3.62 -0.84
CA TRP A 285 -22.01 3.79 -2.21
C TRP A 285 -21.85 2.44 -2.95
N VAL A 286 -21.32 1.43 -2.25
CA VAL A 286 -21.21 0.06 -2.78
C VAL A 286 -22.63 -0.52 -2.97
N TYR A 287 -23.51 -0.38 -1.96
CA TYR A 287 -24.90 -0.84 -2.07
C TYR A 287 -25.74 -0.17 -3.18
N THR A 288 -25.46 1.09 -3.55
CA THR A 288 -26.21 1.79 -4.60
C THR A 288 -25.86 1.35 -6.02
N LEU A 289 -24.66 0.82 -6.26
CA LEU A 289 -24.28 0.22 -7.55
C LEU A 289 -24.79 -1.21 -7.70
N PHE A 290 -24.92 -1.96 -6.59
CA PHE A 290 -25.17 -3.42 -6.59
C PHE A 290 -26.60 -3.84 -6.14
N ASN A 291 -27.61 -2.98 -6.25
CA ASN A 291 -28.96 -3.25 -5.71
C ASN A 291 -29.84 -4.21 -6.55
N GLN A 292 -29.23 -5.11 -7.35
CA GLN A 292 -29.90 -6.25 -7.95
C GLN A 292 -29.24 -7.53 -7.42
N PRO A 293 -30.02 -8.59 -7.09
CA PRO A 293 -29.42 -9.88 -6.76
C PRO A 293 -28.51 -10.31 -7.92
N MET A 294 -27.21 -10.31 -7.66
CA MET A 294 -26.21 -10.69 -8.65
C MET A 294 -26.34 -12.18 -8.94
N ASP A 295 -26.49 -12.52 -10.21
CA ASP A 295 -26.33 -13.89 -10.66
C ASP A 295 -24.84 -14.25 -10.76
N HIS A 296 -24.54 -15.52 -11.03
CA HIS A 296 -23.16 -15.96 -11.19
C HIS A 296 -22.43 -15.20 -12.31
N MET A 297 -23.12 -14.81 -13.39
CA MET A 297 -22.50 -14.09 -14.50
C MET A 297 -22.07 -12.68 -14.10
N ALA A 298 -22.84 -11.98 -13.26
CA ALA A 298 -22.44 -10.71 -12.67
C ALA A 298 -21.16 -10.84 -11.83
N TYR A 299 -21.01 -11.91 -11.05
CA TYR A 299 -19.76 -12.19 -10.33
C TYR A 299 -18.57 -12.41 -11.26
N ARG A 300 -18.78 -13.01 -12.43
CA ARG A 300 -17.71 -13.17 -13.42
C ARG A 300 -17.24 -11.84 -13.99
N MET A 301 -18.17 -10.95 -14.36
CA MET A 301 -17.84 -9.61 -14.83
C MET A 301 -17.07 -8.82 -13.76
N LEU A 302 -17.55 -8.87 -12.51
CA LEU A 302 -16.92 -8.21 -11.39
C LEU A 302 -15.49 -8.74 -11.16
N ALA A 303 -15.28 -10.06 -11.25
CA ALA A 303 -13.94 -10.63 -11.17
C ALA A 303 -13.00 -10.07 -12.23
N MET A 304 -13.46 -9.94 -13.49
CA MET A 304 -12.65 -9.35 -14.57
C MET A 304 -12.28 -7.90 -14.29
N GLU A 305 -13.23 -7.06 -13.87
CA GLU A 305 -12.96 -5.66 -13.53
C GLU A 305 -11.90 -5.52 -12.42
N TRP A 306 -12.00 -6.36 -11.39
CA TRP A 306 -11.01 -6.36 -10.30
C TRP A 306 -9.65 -6.93 -10.73
N TYR A 307 -9.60 -7.92 -11.62
CA TYR A 307 -8.34 -8.38 -12.19
C TYR A 307 -7.71 -7.30 -13.07
N GLU A 308 -8.48 -6.53 -13.85
CA GLU A 308 -7.96 -5.42 -14.67
C GLU A 308 -7.33 -4.36 -13.76
N LEU A 309 -8.03 -3.96 -12.71
CA LEU A 309 -7.49 -3.03 -11.72
C LEU A 309 -6.23 -3.57 -11.02
N ALA A 310 -6.20 -4.86 -10.67
CA ALA A 310 -5.05 -5.49 -10.04
C ALA A 310 -3.84 -5.55 -11.00
N PHE A 311 -4.07 -5.80 -12.29
CA PHE A 311 -3.05 -5.81 -13.33
C PHE A 311 -2.47 -4.42 -13.60
N ASP A 312 -3.32 -3.39 -13.63
CA ASP A 312 -2.90 -1.99 -13.75
C ASP A 312 -2.04 -1.55 -12.56
N LYS A 313 -2.36 -2.05 -11.36
CA LYS A 313 -1.56 -1.87 -10.15
C LYS A 313 -0.31 -2.77 -10.10
N GLY A 314 -0.06 -3.59 -11.12
CA GLY A 314 1.19 -4.34 -11.30
C GLY A 314 1.14 -5.82 -10.90
N SER A 315 -0.03 -6.41 -10.64
CA SER A 315 -0.12 -7.86 -10.37
C SER A 315 0.00 -8.67 -11.66
N SER A 316 1.11 -9.40 -11.80
CA SER A 316 1.33 -10.31 -12.93
C SER A 316 0.42 -11.54 -12.87
N GLU A 317 0.01 -11.99 -11.68
CA GLU A 317 -0.99 -13.04 -11.51
C GLU A 317 -2.32 -12.63 -12.13
N ALA A 318 -2.80 -11.41 -11.83
CA ALA A 318 -4.04 -10.89 -12.39
C ALA A 318 -3.99 -10.79 -13.92
N GLY A 319 -2.87 -10.29 -14.47
CA GLY A 319 -2.67 -10.21 -15.92
C GLY A 319 -2.68 -11.59 -16.59
N TYR A 320 -2.03 -12.59 -15.98
CA TYR A 320 -2.08 -13.96 -16.48
C TYR A 320 -3.51 -14.54 -16.43
N ILE A 321 -4.24 -14.33 -15.33
CA ILE A 321 -5.63 -14.79 -15.19
C ILE A 321 -6.52 -14.13 -16.24
N LEU A 322 -6.44 -12.81 -16.43
CA LEU A 322 -7.19 -12.09 -17.47
C LEU A 322 -6.95 -12.64 -18.86
N ALA A 323 -5.68 -12.90 -19.20
CA ALA A 323 -5.35 -13.51 -20.48
C ALA A 323 -6.05 -14.86 -20.65
N MET A 324 -6.14 -15.69 -19.60
CA MET A 324 -6.88 -16.95 -19.68
C MET A 324 -8.39 -16.73 -19.81
N LEU A 325 -8.96 -15.77 -19.09
CA LEU A 325 -10.41 -15.47 -19.15
C LEU A 325 -10.84 -14.96 -20.54
N PHE A 326 -10.06 -14.08 -21.18
CA PHE A 326 -10.32 -13.66 -22.57
C PHE A 326 -10.22 -14.84 -23.54
N ARG A 327 -9.30 -15.77 -23.28
CA ARG A 327 -9.16 -16.97 -24.10
C ARG A 327 -10.37 -17.90 -23.98
N GLU A 328 -10.88 -18.08 -22.77
CA GLU A 328 -12.11 -18.85 -22.51
C GLU A 328 -13.32 -18.24 -23.23
N GLU A 329 -13.35 -16.92 -23.38
CA GLU A 329 -14.36 -16.18 -24.15
C GLU A 329 -14.16 -16.26 -25.68
N GLY A 330 -13.04 -16.83 -26.13
CA GLY A 330 -12.67 -16.92 -27.55
C GLY A 330 -12.00 -15.66 -28.11
N ASP A 331 -11.76 -14.63 -27.29
CA ASP A 331 -11.02 -13.42 -27.67
C ASP A 331 -9.50 -13.67 -27.60
N MET A 332 -9.00 -14.40 -28.59
CA MET A 332 -7.59 -14.79 -28.68
C MET A 332 -6.64 -13.60 -28.83
N GLU A 333 -7.10 -12.53 -29.49
CA GLU A 333 -6.31 -11.33 -29.73
C GLU A 333 -6.08 -10.56 -28.42
N LYS A 334 -7.16 -10.24 -27.70
CA LYS A 334 -7.06 -9.56 -26.40
C LYS A 334 -6.35 -10.41 -25.36
N SER A 335 -6.61 -11.72 -25.36
CA SER A 335 -5.88 -12.69 -24.54
C SER A 335 -4.37 -12.60 -24.76
N ARG A 336 -3.92 -12.63 -26.03
CA ARG A 336 -2.51 -12.57 -26.39
C ARG A 336 -1.88 -11.22 -26.05
N GLU A 337 -2.61 -10.12 -26.25
CA GLU A 337 -2.17 -8.78 -25.88
C GLU A 337 -1.87 -8.69 -24.38
N VAL A 338 -2.84 -9.05 -23.54
CA VAL A 338 -2.70 -9.02 -22.08
C VAL A 338 -1.58 -9.94 -21.61
N TYR A 339 -1.44 -11.13 -22.19
CA TYR A 339 -0.33 -12.03 -21.88
C TYR A 339 1.03 -11.42 -22.20
N ASN A 340 1.18 -10.80 -23.37
CA ASN A 340 2.44 -10.17 -23.78
C ASN A 340 2.79 -8.98 -22.86
N LEU A 341 1.79 -8.15 -22.50
CA LEU A 341 1.98 -7.07 -21.53
C LEU A 341 2.39 -7.62 -20.16
N THR A 342 1.76 -8.71 -19.71
CA THR A 342 2.14 -9.41 -18.48
C THR A 342 3.58 -9.94 -18.56
N ALA A 343 3.97 -10.50 -19.70
CA ALA A 343 5.32 -11.02 -19.91
C ALA A 343 6.39 -9.92 -19.88
N GLN A 344 6.08 -8.73 -20.40
CA GLN A 344 6.97 -7.55 -20.30
C GLN A 344 7.15 -7.09 -18.84
N LYS A 345 6.10 -7.18 -18.03
CA LYS A 345 6.14 -6.90 -16.59
C LYS A 345 6.75 -8.05 -15.75
N GLY A 346 6.91 -9.22 -16.36
CA GLY A 346 7.39 -10.46 -15.74
C GLY A 346 6.23 -11.40 -15.40
N LEU A 347 6.24 -12.61 -15.98
CA LEU A 347 5.20 -13.63 -15.75
C LEU A 347 5.18 -14.11 -14.28
N PRO A 348 4.02 -14.52 -13.77
CA PRO A 348 3.88 -14.98 -12.39
C PRO A 348 4.75 -16.22 -12.13
N THR A 349 5.50 -16.20 -11.04
CA THR A 349 6.38 -17.31 -10.62
C THR A 349 5.60 -18.52 -10.09
N THR A 350 4.34 -18.31 -9.72
CA THR A 350 3.42 -19.34 -9.24
C THR A 350 3.01 -20.32 -10.35
N VAL A 351 3.14 -19.93 -11.62
CA VAL A 351 2.89 -20.80 -12.78
C VAL A 351 4.17 -21.54 -13.16
N PRO A 352 4.17 -22.90 -13.19
CA PRO A 352 5.35 -23.66 -13.57
C PRO A 352 5.82 -23.32 -15.00
N LYS A 353 7.14 -23.27 -15.22
CA LYS A 353 7.74 -23.02 -16.55
C LYS A 353 7.18 -23.92 -17.65
N LYS A 354 6.91 -25.19 -17.34
CA LYS A 354 6.28 -26.13 -18.27
C LYS A 354 4.88 -25.67 -18.70
N GLY A 355 4.07 -25.19 -17.76
CA GLY A 355 2.74 -24.65 -18.05
C GLY A 355 2.79 -23.40 -18.90
N LEU A 356 3.77 -22.50 -18.67
CA LEU A 356 3.99 -21.33 -19.51
C LEU A 356 4.40 -21.69 -20.94
N VAL A 357 5.27 -22.69 -21.11
CA VAL A 357 5.69 -23.19 -22.43
C VAL A 357 4.51 -23.83 -23.16
N GLU A 358 3.78 -24.73 -22.49
CA GLU A 358 2.61 -25.39 -23.08
C GLU A 358 1.55 -24.38 -23.50
N MET A 359 1.31 -23.36 -22.66
CA MET A 359 0.38 -22.29 -22.95
C MET A 359 0.81 -21.48 -24.19
N ARG A 360 2.09 -21.10 -24.28
CA ARG A 360 2.64 -20.39 -25.44
C ARG A 360 2.48 -21.21 -26.73
N ASP A 361 2.77 -22.50 -26.66
CA ASP A 361 2.79 -23.38 -27.83
C ASP A 361 1.35 -23.72 -28.31
N LYS A 362 0.37 -23.74 -27.40
CA LYS A 362 -1.05 -24.05 -27.68
C LYS A 362 -1.97 -22.82 -27.57
N TRP A 363 -1.43 -21.61 -27.71
CA TRP A 363 -2.19 -20.39 -27.45
C TRP A 363 -3.45 -20.29 -28.33
N GLU A 364 -3.31 -20.58 -29.64
CA GLU A 364 -4.39 -20.52 -30.64
C GLU A 364 -5.28 -21.77 -30.67
N ASP A 365 -4.96 -22.82 -29.92
CA ASP A 365 -5.72 -24.06 -29.93
C ASP A 365 -6.98 -23.94 -29.04
N GLN A 366 -8.12 -23.57 -29.62
CA GLN A 366 -9.39 -23.43 -28.89
C GLN A 366 -9.82 -24.68 -28.10
N THR A 367 -9.32 -25.88 -28.45
CA THR A 367 -9.64 -27.13 -27.74
C THR A 367 -8.79 -27.34 -26.49
N PHE A 368 -7.65 -26.66 -26.41
CA PHE A 368 -6.79 -26.69 -25.23
C PHE A 368 -7.40 -25.85 -24.09
N GLN A 369 -7.72 -26.49 -22.98
CA GLN A 369 -8.23 -25.84 -21.77
C GLN A 369 -7.22 -26.01 -20.64
N PRO A 370 -6.29 -25.06 -20.45
CA PRO A 370 -5.25 -25.17 -19.42
C PRO A 370 -5.82 -25.12 -18.00
N GLY A 371 -7.01 -24.52 -17.84
CA GLY A 371 -7.58 -24.15 -16.54
C GLY A 371 -6.72 -23.13 -15.80
N LEU A 372 -7.26 -22.57 -14.71
CA LEU A 372 -6.49 -21.72 -13.81
C LEU A 372 -5.87 -22.55 -12.69
N PRO A 373 -4.54 -22.52 -12.50
CA PRO A 373 -3.89 -23.18 -11.38
C PRO A 373 -4.49 -22.73 -10.03
N PRO A 374 -4.81 -23.65 -9.10
CA PRO A 374 -5.38 -23.28 -7.79
C PRO A 374 -4.52 -22.30 -6.99
N LYS A 375 -3.20 -22.29 -7.24
CA LYS A 375 -2.27 -21.34 -6.60
C LYS A 375 -2.52 -19.88 -7.01
N LEU A 376 -3.11 -19.64 -8.18
CA LEU A 376 -3.50 -18.30 -8.64
C LEU A 376 -4.81 -17.83 -8.01
N LEU A 377 -5.68 -18.74 -7.58
CA LEU A 377 -7.03 -18.47 -7.08
C LEU A 377 -7.10 -18.41 -5.53
N ARG A 378 -6.00 -18.05 -4.88
CA ARG A 378 -5.91 -17.95 -3.42
C ARG A 378 -6.66 -16.71 -2.91
N LEU A 379 -7.22 -16.82 -1.71
CA LEU A 379 -7.89 -15.72 -1.02
C LEU A 379 -6.99 -15.01 0.02
N SER A 380 -5.75 -15.51 0.18
CA SER A 380 -4.76 -15.12 1.19
C SER A 380 -3.35 -15.08 0.61
#